data_AF-A0A2W4QJD2-F1
#
_entry.id   AF-A0A2W4QJD2-F1
#
_cell.length_a   1.000
_cell.length_b   1.000
_cell.length_c   1.000
_cell.angle_alpha   90.00
_cell.angle_beta   90.00
_cell.angle_gamma   90.00
#
_symmetry.space_group_name_H-M   'P 1'
#
loop_
_entity.id
_entity.type
_entity.pdbx_description
1 polymer ?
#
loop_
_entity_poly.entity_id
_entity_poly.type
_entity_poly.pdbx_seq_one_letter_code
_entity_poly.pdbx_strand_id
1 'polypeptide(L)'
;VLQTNNIHILTCAPGQVGQALARLRASPATAKAKAKFILATDGVDFEAEDLTSGETVACAYKDFPDHFGFFLPLAGISKVRQISENAFDIRATSRLNRLYVELLKDNPEWGRGERRQDMNKFMARLIFCFFAEDTGIFVGKGRFTETVATMSARDSSNTHEVISTLFRAMNTKREERAAAGIPRWADEFPYVNGRLFSGGDDVPRFSKVARSYLLHVGGLDWTRINPDIFGSMIQAITDDEERGALGMHYTSVPNILKVLNPLFLDDLRARLDEAGDNPRMLLNLRRRISRIRVFDPACGSGNFLVIAYKELRAIEAEINKRRGEPDRKSEIPLTNFRGIELRDFPAEIARLALIIAEYQCDVLYRGPKLALAEFLPLKNENWIVCGNALRLDWLSICPPTGTGVKVQADDLFGTPLKQTEIDFENEGGETYICGNPPYRGSQWQSDEQKSDLKAIFEGRTTNWKSLDYVAGWFMKAADYGAVTPTAAAFVATNTICQGRQVGTLWPLIFKTGHEISFAHASFKWTNLASYNAGVTVAIVGISNRAGKLRRLYSPADNGTSIVREIENINAYLVPGPNITVGPRSKPLSSLPEMSFGNMPNDGGYLLLDPDEARVAVRDHDVPQEYIR
;
A
#
# COMPACT_ATOMS: atom_id res chain seq x y z
N VAL A 1 34.81 16.23 18.52
CA VAL A 1 34.34 16.07 19.93
C VAL A 1 33.61 14.75 20.05
N LEU A 2 33.96 13.86 20.97
CA LEU A 2 33.30 12.57 21.15
C LEU A 2 32.82 12.42 22.59
N GLN A 3 31.52 12.20 22.77
CA GLN A 3 30.90 11.94 24.05
C GLN A 3 30.28 10.54 24.06
N THR A 4 30.78 9.68 24.94
CA THR A 4 30.33 8.29 25.09
C THR A 4 28.82 8.21 25.32
N ASN A 5 28.16 7.25 24.66
CA ASN A 5 26.71 7.01 24.67
C ASN A 5 25.84 8.15 24.12
N ASN A 6 26.44 9.25 23.64
CA ASN A 6 25.72 10.47 23.26
C ASN A 6 26.03 10.88 21.83
N ILE A 7 27.10 11.64 21.57
CA ILE A 7 27.32 12.30 20.27
C ILE A 7 28.78 12.31 19.83
N HIS A 8 29.03 12.19 18.52
CA HIS A 8 30.33 12.42 17.89
C HIS A 8 30.23 13.57 16.86
N ILE A 9 30.98 14.64 17.09
CA ILE A 9 30.95 15.87 16.30
C ILE A 9 32.28 16.08 15.57
N LEU A 10 32.20 16.45 14.28
CA LEU A 10 33.34 16.84 13.45
C LEU A 10 33.07 18.19 12.76
N THR A 11 34.02 19.11 12.82
CA THR A 11 34.01 20.31 11.96
C THR A 11 34.86 20.04 10.71
N CYS A 12 34.48 20.65 9.58
CA CYS A 12 35.17 20.46 8.31
C CYS A 12 35.28 21.75 7.49
N ALA A 13 36.05 21.70 6.40
CA ALA A 13 36.14 22.81 5.47
C ALA A 13 34.81 23.02 4.70
N PRO A 14 34.55 24.24 4.18
CA PRO A 14 33.34 24.54 3.43
C PRO A 14 33.03 23.54 2.30
N GLY A 15 31.78 23.04 2.27
CA GLY A 15 31.30 22.07 1.30
C GLY A 15 31.82 20.64 1.50
N GLN A 16 32.29 20.29 2.71
CA GLN A 16 32.76 18.94 3.06
C GLN A 16 31.89 18.23 4.10
N VAL A 17 30.74 18.81 4.47
CA VAL A 17 29.88 18.34 5.57
C VAL A 17 29.44 16.89 5.38
N GLY A 18 28.90 16.52 4.22
CA GLY A 18 28.49 15.13 3.95
C GLY A 18 29.65 14.12 4.02
N GLN A 19 30.85 14.49 3.54
CA GLN A 19 32.04 13.61 3.66
C GLN A 19 32.53 13.49 5.09
N ALA A 20 32.43 14.55 5.88
CA ALA A 20 32.74 14.55 7.31
C ALA A 20 31.75 13.65 8.08
N LEU A 21 30.46 13.72 7.75
CA LEU A 21 29.43 12.85 8.35
C LEU A 21 29.64 11.38 7.99
N ALA A 22 29.96 11.07 6.72
CA ALA A 22 30.28 9.71 6.30
C ALA A 22 31.52 9.16 7.04
N ARG A 23 32.56 9.99 7.23
CA ARG A 23 33.74 9.64 8.05
C ARG A 23 33.38 9.36 9.49
N LEU A 24 32.49 10.14 10.09
CA LEU A 24 31.99 9.89 11.44
C LEU A 24 31.23 8.57 11.53
N ARG A 25 30.37 8.28 10.53
CA ARG A 25 29.61 7.02 10.47
C ARG A 25 30.53 5.80 10.37
N ALA A 26 31.58 5.87 9.56
CA ALA A 26 32.55 4.79 9.38
C ALA A 26 33.62 4.69 10.50
N SER A 27 33.66 5.65 11.44
CA SER A 27 34.73 5.73 12.43
C SER A 27 34.61 4.64 13.51
N PRO A 28 35.67 3.83 13.75
CA PRO A 28 35.70 2.85 14.84
C PRO A 28 35.51 3.48 16.22
N ALA A 29 35.92 4.74 16.39
CA ALA A 29 35.74 5.48 17.65
C ALA A 29 34.26 5.76 17.95
N THR A 30 33.46 6.07 16.92
CA THR A 30 32.00 6.23 17.04
C THR A 30 31.35 4.96 17.58
N ALA A 31 31.69 3.81 16.98
CA ALA A 31 31.17 2.51 17.39
C ALA A 31 31.62 2.13 18.80
N LYS A 32 32.91 2.29 19.12
CA LYS A 32 33.49 1.98 20.43
C LYS A 32 32.86 2.80 21.56
N ALA A 33 32.62 4.09 21.31
CA ALA A 33 31.99 4.98 22.28
C ALA A 33 30.46 4.83 22.33
N LYS A 34 29.87 3.95 21.51
CA LYS A 34 28.41 3.77 21.38
C LYS A 34 27.67 5.11 21.21
N ALA A 35 28.25 6.02 20.42
CA ALA A 35 27.62 7.31 20.18
C ALA A 35 26.23 7.08 19.55
N LYS A 36 25.21 7.76 20.07
CA LYS A 36 23.85 7.71 19.55
C LYS A 36 23.67 8.67 18.38
N PHE A 37 24.41 9.77 18.35
CA PHE A 37 24.33 10.80 17.33
C PHE A 37 25.69 11.03 16.69
N ILE A 38 25.70 11.37 15.40
CA ILE A 38 26.85 11.95 14.70
C ILE A 38 26.45 13.29 14.09
N LEU A 39 27.40 14.24 14.03
CA LEU A 39 27.15 15.60 13.57
C LEU A 39 28.37 16.15 12.83
N ALA A 40 28.15 16.71 11.65
CA ALA A 40 29.14 17.42 10.88
C ALA A 40 28.69 18.86 10.58
N THR A 41 29.60 19.82 10.59
CA THR A 41 29.33 21.20 10.18
C THR A 41 30.59 21.88 9.64
N ASP A 42 30.43 22.75 8.65
CA ASP A 42 31.48 23.65 8.17
C ASP A 42 31.26 25.12 8.59
N GLY A 43 30.26 25.35 9.45
CA GLY A 43 29.85 26.68 9.91
C GLY A 43 28.82 27.38 9.02
N VAL A 44 28.53 26.84 7.83
CA VAL A 44 27.47 27.31 6.93
C VAL A 44 26.38 26.26 6.78
N ASP A 45 26.76 25.02 6.51
CA ASP A 45 25.89 23.87 6.33
C ASP A 45 26.02 22.94 7.56
N PHE A 46 24.92 22.31 7.97
CA PHE A 46 24.81 21.43 9.12
C PHE A 46 24.20 20.09 8.72
N GLU A 47 24.83 18.98 9.09
CA GLU A 47 24.24 17.65 8.96
C GLU A 47 24.41 16.83 10.25
N ALA A 48 23.38 16.07 10.61
CA ALA A 48 23.41 15.16 11.74
C ALA A 48 22.60 13.88 11.50
N GLU A 49 22.95 12.81 12.21
CA GLU A 49 22.26 11.52 12.17
C GLU A 49 22.15 10.93 13.57
N ASP A 50 20.97 10.41 13.91
CA ASP A 50 20.76 9.51 15.05
C ASP A 50 21.02 8.09 14.57
N LEU A 51 22.08 7.47 15.05
CA LEU A 51 22.48 6.11 14.69
C LEU A 51 21.52 5.03 15.22
N THR A 52 20.69 5.37 16.22
CA THR A 52 19.71 4.46 16.82
C THR A 52 18.43 4.43 16.00
N SER A 53 17.90 5.61 15.69
CA SER A 53 16.65 5.74 14.93
C SER A 53 16.87 5.84 13.43
N GLY A 54 18.09 6.16 12.98
CA GLY A 54 18.43 6.50 11.59
C GLY A 54 17.84 7.82 11.10
N GLU A 55 17.26 8.63 11.97
CA GLU A 55 16.78 9.96 11.61
C GLU A 55 17.97 10.84 11.18
N THR A 56 17.81 11.70 10.17
CA THR A 56 18.87 12.62 9.71
C THR A 56 18.37 14.05 9.57
N VAL A 57 19.17 15.04 9.97
CA VAL A 57 18.88 16.46 9.75
C VAL A 57 19.94 17.01 8.80
N ALA A 58 19.49 17.75 7.80
CA ALA A 58 20.34 18.61 6.97
C ALA A 58 19.67 19.99 6.87
N CYS A 59 20.43 21.05 7.15
CA CYS A 59 19.93 22.44 7.10
C CYS A 59 21.10 23.43 7.01
N ALA A 60 20.82 24.72 6.82
CA ALA A 60 21.82 25.74 7.09
C ALA A 60 22.13 25.77 8.60
N TYR A 61 23.38 26.02 8.97
CA TYR A 61 23.82 26.02 10.37
C TYR A 61 23.05 27.03 11.24
N LYS A 62 22.65 28.17 10.66
CA LYS A 62 21.81 29.16 11.35
C LYS A 62 20.41 28.66 11.73
N ASP A 63 19.89 27.67 10.99
CA ASP A 63 18.54 27.13 11.16
C ASP A 63 18.55 25.85 12.02
N PHE A 64 19.74 25.38 12.43
CA PHE A 64 19.90 24.24 13.36
C PHE A 64 19.02 24.34 14.63
N PRO A 65 18.86 25.52 15.28
CA PRO A 65 18.01 25.64 16.47
C PRO A 65 16.57 25.20 16.24
N ASP A 66 16.03 25.35 15.02
CA ASP A 66 14.67 24.95 14.67
C ASP A 66 14.49 23.42 14.63
N HIS A 67 15.61 22.68 14.61
CA HIS A 67 15.65 21.22 14.61
C HIS A 67 15.94 20.62 16.00
N PHE A 68 15.79 21.37 17.09
CA PHE A 68 16.05 20.89 18.46
C PHE A 68 15.31 19.59 18.80
N GLY A 69 14.12 19.39 18.22
CA GLY A 69 13.29 18.19 18.39
C GLY A 69 13.98 16.87 18.01
N PHE A 70 15.00 16.92 17.16
CA PHE A 70 15.84 15.77 16.78
C PHE A 70 16.78 15.32 17.92
N PHE A 71 17.26 16.28 18.73
CA PHE A 71 18.23 16.03 19.80
C PHE A 71 17.59 15.81 21.17
N LEU A 72 16.24 15.81 21.27
CA LEU A 72 15.51 15.49 22.51
C LEU A 72 15.93 14.17 23.19
N PRO A 73 16.32 13.09 22.46
CA PRO A 73 16.84 11.89 23.11
C PRO A 73 18.14 12.10 23.89
N LEU A 74 18.96 13.11 23.55
CA LEU A 74 20.13 13.49 24.36
C LEU A 74 19.74 14.06 25.72
N ALA A 75 18.53 14.64 25.83
CA ALA A 75 17.94 15.11 27.08
C ALA A 75 17.11 14.04 27.82
N GLY A 76 17.13 12.78 27.36
CA GLY A 76 16.35 11.68 27.94
C GLY A 76 14.86 11.66 27.55
N ILE A 77 14.44 12.55 26.64
CA ILE A 77 13.05 12.63 26.18
C ILE A 77 12.87 11.71 24.96
N SER A 78 12.09 10.65 25.13
CA SER A 78 11.77 9.70 24.04
C SER A 78 10.47 10.10 23.36
N LYS A 79 10.52 10.32 22.04
CA LYS A 79 9.30 10.34 21.21
C LYS A 79 8.72 8.92 21.16
N VAL A 80 7.41 8.80 21.37
CA VAL A 80 6.68 7.51 21.39
C VAL A 80 7.01 6.72 20.12
N ARG A 81 7.54 5.51 20.28
CA ARG A 81 7.92 4.63 19.17
C ARG A 81 6.67 4.06 18.52
N GLN A 82 6.52 4.31 17.21
CA GLN A 82 5.66 3.52 16.34
C GLN A 82 6.12 2.05 16.37
N ILE A 83 5.18 1.13 16.61
CA ILE A 83 5.42 -0.31 16.54
C ILE A 83 5.11 -0.77 15.12
N SER A 84 6.03 -0.53 14.19
CA SER A 84 5.98 -1.11 12.84
C SER A 84 7.09 -2.15 12.69
N GLU A 85 6.84 -3.15 11.85
CA GLU A 85 7.81 -4.14 11.39
C GLU A 85 9.10 -3.48 10.85
N ASN A 86 10.21 -4.23 10.96
CA ASN A 86 11.62 -3.92 10.64
C ASN A 86 12.03 -2.44 10.77
N ALA A 87 12.85 -2.11 11.77
CA ALA A 87 13.37 -0.74 12.00
C ALA A 87 14.07 -0.11 10.78
N PHE A 88 14.43 -0.89 9.76
CA PHE A 88 14.92 -0.39 8.48
C PHE A 88 13.83 0.32 7.64
N ASP A 89 12.63 -0.25 7.58
CA ASP A 89 11.56 0.24 6.70
C ASP A 89 11.01 1.60 7.21
N ILE A 90 10.87 1.76 8.52
CA ILE A 90 10.52 3.04 9.15
C ILE A 90 11.54 4.13 8.77
N ARG A 91 12.83 3.78 8.77
CA ARG A 91 13.92 4.71 8.43
C ARG A 91 13.85 5.16 6.98
N ALA A 92 13.72 4.21 6.05
CA ALA A 92 13.63 4.51 4.63
C ALA A 92 12.44 5.43 4.32
N THR A 93 11.27 5.10 4.87
CA THR A 93 10.04 5.90 4.71
C THR A 93 10.21 7.33 5.26
N SER A 94 10.78 7.47 6.47
CA SER A 94 10.99 8.78 7.09
C SER A 94 11.94 9.67 6.29
N ARG A 95 13.08 9.12 5.83
CA ARG A 95 14.07 9.90 5.05
C ARG A 95 13.52 10.30 3.67
N LEU A 96 12.77 9.42 3.02
CA LEU A 96 12.12 9.77 1.75
C LEU A 96 11.04 10.84 1.91
N ASN A 97 10.28 10.82 3.00
CA ASN A 97 9.32 11.89 3.27
C ASN A 97 10.03 13.25 3.46
N ARG A 98 11.19 13.27 4.12
CA ARG A 98 12.00 14.51 4.23
C ARG A 98 12.47 15.01 2.88
N LEU A 99 12.96 14.11 2.02
CA LEU A 99 13.33 14.46 0.65
C LEU A 99 12.13 15.05 -0.11
N TYR A 100 10.97 14.40 -0.04
CA TYR A 100 9.74 14.84 -0.70
C TYR A 100 9.31 16.24 -0.25
N VAL A 101 9.23 16.47 1.07
CA VAL A 101 8.86 17.76 1.64
C VAL A 101 9.87 18.86 1.26
N GLU A 102 11.17 18.55 1.30
CA GLU A 102 12.20 19.52 0.95
C GLU A 102 12.16 19.88 -0.54
N LEU A 103 11.93 18.91 -1.43
CA LEU A 103 11.73 19.18 -2.86
C LEU A 103 10.53 20.08 -3.11
N LEU A 104 9.42 19.90 -2.39
CA LEU A 104 8.23 20.74 -2.57
C LEU A 104 8.43 22.20 -2.13
N LYS A 105 9.36 22.50 -1.21
CA LYS A 105 9.64 23.88 -0.81
C LYS A 105 10.16 24.72 -1.98
N ASP A 106 11.07 24.14 -2.76
CA ASP A 106 11.70 24.80 -3.92
C ASP A 106 10.92 24.59 -5.22
N ASN A 107 9.91 23.70 -5.21
CA ASN A 107 9.12 23.32 -6.38
C ASN A 107 7.62 23.22 -6.02
N PRO A 108 6.97 24.30 -5.54
CA PRO A 108 5.60 24.25 -5.02
C PRO A 108 4.55 23.82 -6.06
N GLU A 109 4.83 24.03 -7.35
CA GLU A 109 3.99 23.59 -8.46
C GLU A 109 3.92 22.07 -8.57
N TRP A 110 4.96 21.35 -8.16
CA TRP A 110 4.99 19.87 -8.15
C TRP A 110 4.08 19.26 -7.09
N GLY A 111 3.58 20.07 -6.16
CA GLY A 111 2.59 19.63 -5.17
C GLY A 111 1.15 19.69 -5.69
N ARG A 112 0.88 20.14 -6.91
CA ARG A 112 -0.48 20.49 -7.38
C ARG A 112 -0.78 19.98 -8.79
N GLY A 113 -2.08 19.81 -9.10
CA GLY A 113 -2.58 19.50 -10.44
C GLY A 113 -1.89 18.29 -11.10
N GLU A 114 -1.61 18.39 -12.39
CA GLU A 114 -0.92 17.34 -13.17
C GLU A 114 0.55 17.15 -12.72
N ARG A 115 1.25 18.20 -12.27
CA ARG A 115 2.65 18.12 -11.80
C ARG A 115 2.83 17.28 -10.55
N ARG A 116 1.76 17.05 -9.78
CA ARG A 116 1.76 16.08 -8.68
C ARG A 116 2.03 14.66 -9.19
N GLN A 117 1.52 14.31 -10.36
CA GLN A 117 1.79 13.01 -10.99
C GLN A 117 3.26 12.88 -11.39
N ASP A 118 3.86 13.96 -11.90
CA ASP A 118 5.29 13.99 -12.21
C ASP A 118 6.16 13.80 -10.96
N MET A 119 5.82 14.44 -9.84
CA MET A 119 6.53 14.26 -8.56
C MET A 119 6.48 12.82 -8.08
N ASN A 120 5.29 12.25 -8.13
CA ASN A 120 5.03 10.88 -7.75
C ASN A 120 5.84 9.88 -8.59
N LYS A 121 5.83 10.05 -9.91
CA LYS A 121 6.66 9.26 -10.83
C LYS A 121 8.15 9.44 -10.59
N PHE A 122 8.58 10.67 -10.31
CA PHE A 122 9.95 10.97 -9.92
C PHE A 122 10.38 10.18 -8.68
N MET A 123 9.55 10.14 -7.64
CA MET A 123 9.81 9.35 -6.42
C MET A 123 9.88 7.85 -6.72
N ALA A 124 8.98 7.31 -7.56
CA ALA A 124 9.02 5.90 -7.99
C ALA A 124 10.35 5.53 -8.68
N ARG A 125 10.84 6.40 -9.58
CA ARG A 125 12.12 6.23 -10.28
C ARG A 125 13.30 6.26 -9.30
N LEU A 126 13.31 7.17 -8.33
CA LEU A 126 14.35 7.22 -7.30
C LEU A 126 14.40 5.92 -6.50
N ILE A 127 13.26 5.41 -6.05
CA ILE A 127 13.23 4.19 -5.25
C ILE A 127 13.75 2.99 -6.05
N PHE A 128 13.36 2.87 -7.33
CA PHE A 128 13.93 1.86 -8.20
C PHE A 128 15.46 2.00 -8.32
N CYS A 129 15.98 3.22 -8.49
CA CYS A 129 17.43 3.44 -8.57
C CYS A 129 18.16 3.02 -7.30
N PHE A 130 17.62 3.36 -6.12
CA PHE A 130 18.21 2.96 -4.84
C PHE A 130 18.16 1.44 -4.63
N PHE A 131 17.06 0.79 -5.02
CA PHE A 131 16.97 -0.65 -5.01
C PHE A 131 17.98 -1.31 -5.98
N ALA A 132 18.07 -0.78 -7.20
CA ALA A 132 18.91 -1.33 -8.25
C ALA A 132 20.42 -1.21 -7.96
N GLU A 133 20.85 -0.12 -7.31
CA GLU A 133 22.26 0.08 -6.98
C GLU A 133 22.77 -0.82 -5.85
N ASP A 134 21.90 -1.34 -5.00
CA ASP A 134 22.28 -2.22 -3.88
C ASP A 134 22.10 -3.71 -4.18
N THR A 135 21.30 -4.04 -5.19
CA THR A 135 20.97 -5.43 -5.56
C THR A 135 21.80 -5.97 -6.72
N GLY A 136 22.72 -5.17 -7.26
CA GLY A 136 23.60 -5.54 -8.38
C GLY A 136 22.96 -5.39 -9.76
N ILE A 137 21.76 -4.81 -9.85
CA ILE A 137 21.13 -4.46 -11.13
C ILE A 137 21.95 -3.36 -11.83
N PHE A 138 22.43 -2.38 -11.06
CA PHE A 138 23.49 -1.49 -11.53
C PHE A 138 24.86 -2.10 -11.23
N VAL A 139 25.81 -1.90 -12.13
CA VAL A 139 27.17 -2.40 -11.96
C VAL A 139 27.86 -1.60 -10.86
N GLY A 140 28.23 -2.30 -9.78
CA GLY A 140 28.83 -1.70 -8.59
C GLY A 140 27.79 -1.29 -7.54
N LYS A 141 28.24 -1.17 -6.28
CA LYS A 141 27.37 -0.77 -5.16
C LYS A 141 27.22 0.74 -5.12
N GLY A 142 26.01 1.26 -4.90
CA GLY A 142 25.78 2.71 -4.72
C GLY A 142 25.96 3.55 -5.99
N ARG A 143 25.92 2.91 -7.17
CA ARG A 143 26.31 3.53 -8.44
C ARG A 143 25.49 4.78 -8.80
N PHE A 144 24.18 4.76 -8.56
CA PHE A 144 23.32 5.91 -8.87
C PHE A 144 23.66 7.07 -7.93
N THR A 145 23.68 6.80 -6.63
CA THR A 145 23.97 7.77 -5.58
C THR A 145 25.36 8.38 -5.74
N GLU A 146 26.38 7.58 -6.04
CA GLU A 146 27.75 8.04 -6.29
C GLU A 146 27.87 8.88 -7.57
N THR A 147 27.16 8.50 -8.64
CA THR A 147 27.16 9.27 -9.88
C THR A 147 26.52 10.64 -9.67
N VAL A 148 25.38 10.69 -8.97
CA VAL A 148 24.74 11.96 -8.59
C VAL A 148 25.70 12.77 -7.72
N ALA A 149 26.32 12.17 -6.70
CA ALA A 149 27.26 12.85 -5.81
C ALA A 149 28.45 13.47 -6.54
N THR A 150 28.95 12.81 -7.58
CA THR A 150 30.16 13.19 -8.32
C THR A 150 29.87 14.20 -9.44
N MET A 151 28.78 14.01 -10.19
CA MET A 151 28.48 14.82 -11.39
C MET A 151 27.69 16.09 -11.08
N SER A 152 26.97 16.13 -9.96
CA SER A 152 26.30 17.35 -9.52
C SER A 152 27.30 18.36 -8.94
N ALA A 153 27.11 19.64 -9.24
CA ALA A 153 27.79 20.74 -8.59
C ALA A 153 27.51 20.75 -7.07
N ARG A 154 28.48 21.23 -6.29
CA ARG A 154 28.37 21.27 -4.81
C ARG A 154 27.24 22.17 -4.31
N ASP A 155 26.87 23.18 -5.09
CA ASP A 155 25.73 24.06 -4.80
C ASP A 155 24.38 23.48 -5.25
N SER A 156 24.37 22.27 -5.81
CA SER A 156 23.21 21.54 -6.32
C SER A 156 22.55 22.13 -7.56
N SER A 157 23.14 23.17 -8.17
CA SER A 157 22.57 23.92 -9.31
C SER A 157 22.17 23.05 -10.50
N ASN A 158 22.92 22.00 -10.81
CA ASN A 158 22.67 21.08 -11.93
C ASN A 158 22.20 19.67 -11.50
N THR A 159 21.84 19.44 -10.24
CA THR A 159 21.48 18.08 -9.75
C THR A 159 20.32 17.48 -10.54
N HIS A 160 19.33 18.30 -10.86
CA HIS A 160 18.16 17.91 -11.65
C HIS A 160 18.54 17.49 -13.09
N GLU A 161 19.51 18.17 -13.71
CA GLU A 161 20.03 17.82 -15.04
C GLU A 161 20.77 16.49 -15.05
N VAL A 162 21.57 16.24 -14.00
CA VAL A 162 22.29 14.96 -13.82
C VAL A 162 21.30 13.80 -13.68
N ILE A 163 20.31 13.94 -12.81
CA ILE A 163 19.29 12.89 -12.61
C ILE A 163 18.45 12.70 -13.88
N SER A 164 18.05 13.78 -14.55
CA SER A 164 17.33 13.74 -15.83
C SER A 164 18.13 12.98 -16.90
N THR A 165 19.44 13.22 -16.98
CA THR A 165 20.35 12.50 -17.88
C THR A 165 20.40 11.01 -17.58
N LEU A 166 20.47 10.62 -16.30
CA LEU A 166 20.45 9.22 -15.88
C LEU A 166 19.12 8.54 -16.24
N PHE A 167 18.00 9.24 -16.02
CA PHE A 167 16.67 8.73 -16.37
C PHE A 167 16.53 8.54 -17.88
N ARG A 168 17.02 9.48 -18.68
CA ARG A 168 17.07 9.36 -20.13
C ARG A 168 17.95 8.18 -20.56
N ALA A 169 19.13 8.00 -19.95
CA ALA A 169 20.00 6.86 -20.24
C ALA A 169 19.31 5.50 -19.94
N MET A 170 18.55 5.41 -18.85
CA MET A 170 17.75 4.22 -18.50
C MET A 170 16.51 4.03 -19.39
N ASN A 171 16.07 5.05 -20.12
CA ASN A 171 14.98 4.98 -21.09
C ASN A 171 15.45 4.78 -22.54
N THR A 172 16.75 4.92 -22.83
CA THR A 172 17.32 4.84 -24.19
C THR A 172 18.19 3.60 -24.36
N LYS A 173 17.91 2.78 -25.37
CA LYS A 173 18.72 1.59 -25.69
C LYS A 173 20.15 1.98 -25.99
N ARG A 174 21.11 1.12 -25.62
CA ARG A 174 22.55 1.44 -25.70
C ARG A 174 23.00 1.91 -27.08
N GLU A 175 22.44 1.31 -28.11
CA GLU A 175 22.72 1.58 -29.53
C GLU A 175 22.28 3.01 -29.95
N GLU A 176 21.25 3.55 -29.31
CA GLU A 176 20.61 4.83 -29.66
C GLU A 176 21.19 6.00 -28.84
N ARG A 177 21.99 5.72 -27.81
CA ARG A 177 22.48 6.72 -26.84
C ARG A 177 23.36 7.80 -27.45
N ALA A 178 24.20 7.43 -28.42
CA ALA A 178 25.06 8.39 -29.11
C ALA A 178 24.23 9.42 -29.89
N ALA A 179 23.18 8.97 -30.58
CA ALA A 179 22.25 9.83 -31.31
C ALA A 179 21.39 10.69 -30.37
N ALA A 180 21.01 10.14 -29.21
CA ALA A 180 20.26 10.85 -28.17
C ALA A 180 21.12 11.81 -27.33
N GLY A 181 22.42 11.95 -27.63
CA GLY A 181 23.32 12.86 -26.92
C GLY A 181 23.59 12.47 -25.47
N ILE A 182 23.47 11.19 -25.11
CA ILE A 182 23.72 10.73 -23.74
C ILE A 182 25.22 10.79 -23.45
N PRO A 183 25.65 11.50 -22.38
CA PRO A 183 27.05 11.57 -22.00
C PRO A 183 27.64 10.20 -21.65
N ARG A 184 28.93 10.00 -21.93
CA ARG A 184 29.63 8.72 -21.67
C ARG A 184 29.57 8.27 -20.22
N TRP A 185 29.56 9.21 -19.26
CA TRP A 185 29.50 8.88 -17.84
C TRP A 185 28.16 8.24 -17.42
N ALA A 186 27.10 8.44 -18.21
CA ALA A 186 25.79 7.81 -17.99
C ALA A 186 25.63 6.48 -18.78
N ASP A 187 26.58 6.12 -19.65
CA ASP A 187 26.46 4.94 -20.53
C ASP A 187 26.58 3.60 -19.78
N GLU A 188 27.10 3.61 -18.56
CA GLU A 188 27.21 2.39 -17.74
C GLU A 188 25.88 1.98 -17.10
N PHE A 189 24.87 2.85 -17.07
CA PHE A 189 23.54 2.48 -16.59
C PHE A 189 22.84 1.58 -17.62
N PRO A 190 22.13 0.53 -17.18
CA PRO A 190 21.42 -0.36 -18.09
C PRO A 190 20.19 0.32 -18.68
N TYR A 191 19.67 -0.23 -19.78
CA TYR A 191 18.35 0.11 -20.28
C TYR A 191 17.28 -0.58 -19.42
N VAL A 192 16.32 0.17 -18.88
CA VAL A 192 15.38 -0.31 -17.86
C VAL A 192 13.95 -0.52 -18.35
N ASN A 193 13.37 0.43 -19.09
CA ASN A 193 11.91 0.58 -19.31
C ASN A 193 11.15 -0.72 -19.70
N GLY A 194 9.81 -0.78 -19.70
CA GLY A 194 9.01 -0.87 -18.48
C GLY A 194 7.94 0.18 -18.20
N ARG A 195 7.79 1.23 -19.01
CA ARG A 195 7.05 2.49 -18.69
C ARG A 195 7.56 3.32 -17.51
N LEU A 196 8.27 2.71 -16.54
CA LEU A 196 8.82 3.39 -15.35
C LEU A 196 9.64 4.65 -15.69
N PHE A 197 10.54 4.55 -16.67
CA PHE A 197 11.37 5.67 -17.14
C PHE A 197 10.82 6.35 -18.40
N SER A 198 9.68 5.92 -18.92
CA SER A 198 9.02 6.56 -20.08
C SER A 198 8.32 7.86 -19.66
N GLY A 199 7.92 8.70 -20.61
CA GLY A 199 7.30 10.01 -20.35
C GLY A 199 8.33 11.14 -20.29
N GLY A 200 8.00 12.25 -19.62
CA GLY A 200 8.87 13.41 -19.51
C GLY A 200 10.18 13.14 -18.75
N ASP A 201 11.20 13.90 -19.14
CA ASP A 201 12.53 13.92 -18.52
C ASP A 201 12.65 14.95 -17.39
N ASP A 202 11.54 15.61 -17.06
CA ASP A 202 11.49 16.64 -16.03
C ASP A 202 11.84 16.06 -14.66
N VAL A 203 12.65 16.82 -13.92
CA VAL A 203 13.10 16.51 -12.56
C VAL A 203 12.96 17.78 -11.72
N PRO A 204 12.43 17.71 -10.49
CA PRO A 204 12.33 18.89 -9.62
C PRO A 204 13.73 19.46 -9.34
N ARG A 205 13.82 20.78 -9.19
CA ARG A 205 15.08 21.43 -8.81
C ARG A 205 15.46 21.04 -7.39
N PHE A 206 16.76 20.97 -7.14
CA PHE A 206 17.31 20.59 -5.84
C PHE A 206 17.97 21.77 -5.18
N SER A 207 17.66 22.02 -3.91
CA SER A 207 18.57 22.69 -3.00
C SER A 207 19.68 21.77 -2.52
N LYS A 208 20.70 22.36 -1.89
CA LYS A 208 21.73 21.60 -1.15
C LYS A 208 21.16 20.63 -0.14
N VAL A 209 20.09 21.04 0.55
CA VAL A 209 19.43 20.24 1.58
C VAL A 209 18.72 19.05 0.94
N ALA A 210 17.92 19.27 -0.10
CA ALA A 210 17.27 18.18 -0.85
C ALA A 210 18.30 17.19 -1.40
N ARG A 211 19.42 17.67 -1.93
CA ARG A 211 20.50 16.83 -2.43
C ARG A 211 21.13 15.99 -1.30
N SER A 212 21.36 16.59 -0.14
CA SER A 212 21.89 15.85 1.03
C SER A 212 20.93 14.74 1.47
N TYR A 213 19.62 15.01 1.53
CA TYR A 213 18.63 13.98 1.82
C TYR A 213 18.62 12.86 0.78
N LEU A 214 18.72 13.17 -0.51
CA LEU A 214 18.83 12.15 -1.57
C LEU A 214 20.04 11.23 -1.34
N LEU A 215 21.21 11.80 -1.02
CA LEU A 215 22.42 11.02 -0.75
C LEU A 215 22.31 10.20 0.56
N HIS A 216 21.66 10.73 1.59
CA HIS A 216 21.41 10.00 2.84
C HIS A 216 20.45 8.82 2.66
N VAL A 217 19.45 8.97 1.79
CA VAL A 217 18.49 7.91 1.42
C VAL A 217 19.20 6.85 0.58
N GLY A 218 19.98 7.25 -0.43
CA GLY A 218 20.76 6.33 -1.25
C GLY A 218 21.85 5.58 -0.48
N GLY A 219 22.37 6.15 0.62
CA GLY A 219 23.30 5.47 1.51
C GLY A 219 22.68 4.44 2.49
N LEU A 220 21.39 4.13 2.37
CA LEU A 220 20.76 3.02 3.09
C LEU A 220 21.10 1.67 2.41
N ASP A 221 20.75 0.55 3.04
CA ASP A 221 20.95 -0.80 2.49
C ASP A 221 19.63 -1.35 1.95
N TRP A 222 19.32 -0.99 0.70
CA TRP A 222 18.05 -1.31 0.04
C TRP A 222 17.85 -2.79 -0.25
N THR A 223 18.86 -3.64 -0.02
CA THR A 223 18.67 -5.11 -0.05
C THR A 223 17.75 -5.60 1.07
N ARG A 224 17.63 -4.83 2.15
CA ARG A 224 16.84 -5.19 3.34
C ARG A 224 15.40 -4.70 3.30
N ILE A 225 15.02 -4.00 2.23
CA ILE A 225 13.71 -3.40 2.12
C ILE A 225 12.67 -4.45 1.74
N ASN A 226 11.55 -4.47 2.46
CA ASN A 226 10.43 -5.32 2.06
C ASN A 226 9.55 -4.58 1.05
N PRO A 227 9.09 -5.20 -0.05
CA PRO A 227 8.28 -4.51 -1.05
C PRO A 227 6.93 -4.02 -0.50
N ASP A 228 6.41 -4.59 0.57
CA ASP A 228 5.17 -4.06 1.17
C ASP A 228 5.34 -2.68 1.84
N ILE A 229 6.59 -2.21 2.06
CA ILE A 229 6.89 -0.84 2.52
C ILE A 229 6.33 0.23 1.58
N PHE A 230 6.18 -0.09 0.30
CA PHE A 230 5.75 0.87 -0.70
C PHE A 230 4.40 1.50 -0.30
N GLY A 231 3.53 0.74 0.36
CA GLY A 231 2.30 1.27 0.93
C GLY A 231 2.52 2.32 2.01
N SER A 232 3.38 2.07 3.02
CA SER A 232 3.67 3.06 4.06
C SER A 232 4.39 4.29 3.51
N MET A 233 5.20 4.11 2.47
CA MET A 233 5.91 5.18 1.79
C MET A 233 4.97 6.12 1.04
N ILE A 234 4.04 5.58 0.23
CA ILE A 234 3.01 6.39 -0.45
C ILE A 234 2.19 7.16 0.58
N GLN A 235 1.77 6.51 1.66
CA GLN A 235 1.01 7.18 2.69
C GLN A 235 1.79 8.38 3.25
N ALA A 236 3.07 8.20 3.60
CA ALA A 236 3.87 9.26 4.18
C ALA A 236 3.97 10.50 3.29
N ILE A 237 4.05 10.32 1.96
CA ILE A 237 4.18 11.42 0.98
C ILE A 237 2.85 11.98 0.49
N THR A 238 1.71 11.42 0.91
CA THR A 238 0.38 11.89 0.52
C THR A 238 -0.23 12.75 1.63
N ASP A 239 -0.85 13.89 1.29
CA ASP A 239 -1.44 14.82 2.25
C ASP A 239 -2.55 14.18 3.11
N ASP A 240 -2.69 14.63 4.38
CA ASP A 240 -3.62 14.06 5.37
C ASP A 240 -5.10 14.12 4.92
N GLU A 241 -5.50 15.18 4.22
CA GLU A 241 -6.87 15.35 3.70
C GLU A 241 -7.18 14.33 2.58
N GLU A 242 -6.19 14.04 1.73
CA GLU A 242 -6.28 13.05 0.66
C GLU A 242 -6.32 11.62 1.24
N ARG A 243 -5.58 11.36 2.34
CA ARG A 243 -5.65 10.08 3.07
C ARG A 243 -7.04 9.80 3.62
N GLY A 244 -7.67 10.80 4.26
CA GLY A 244 -9.00 10.68 4.86
C GLY A 244 -10.13 10.55 3.83
N ALA A 245 -10.06 11.28 2.73
CA ALA A 245 -11.06 11.24 1.67
C ALA A 245 -11.06 9.91 0.88
N LEU A 246 -9.89 9.29 0.73
CA LEU A 246 -9.69 8.08 -0.09
C LEU A 246 -9.66 6.79 0.74
N GLY A 247 -9.61 6.87 2.06
CA GLY A 247 -9.40 5.68 2.91
C GLY A 247 -8.08 4.97 2.61
N MET A 248 -7.05 5.71 2.14
CA MET A 248 -5.75 5.17 1.78
C MET A 248 -5.00 4.71 3.01
N HIS A 249 -5.26 3.47 3.37
CA HIS A 249 -4.81 2.83 4.57
C HIS A 249 -3.97 1.61 4.19
N TYR A 250 -2.65 1.71 4.35
CA TYR A 250 -1.71 0.59 4.28
C TYR A 250 -2.28 -0.57 5.08
N THR A 251 -2.28 -1.75 4.48
CA THR A 251 -2.72 -2.97 5.14
C THR A 251 -1.49 -3.76 5.52
N SER A 252 -1.31 -4.00 6.82
CA SER A 252 -0.14 -4.71 7.34
C SER A 252 -0.13 -6.17 6.94
N VAL A 253 1.07 -6.77 6.83
CA VAL A 253 1.24 -8.19 6.46
C VAL A 253 0.38 -9.12 7.35
N PRO A 254 0.33 -8.97 8.69
CA PRO A 254 -0.54 -9.82 9.51
C PRO A 254 -2.03 -9.69 9.15
N ASN A 255 -2.50 -8.49 8.77
CA ASN A 255 -3.89 -8.29 8.37
C ASN A 255 -4.16 -8.82 6.95
N ILE A 256 -3.20 -8.72 6.02
CA ILE A 256 -3.29 -9.35 4.70
C ILE A 256 -3.42 -10.88 4.87
N LEU A 257 -2.59 -11.47 5.74
CA LEU A 257 -2.61 -12.91 5.98
C LEU A 257 -3.93 -13.38 6.63
N LYS A 258 -4.61 -12.56 7.45
CA LYS A 258 -5.99 -12.87 7.92
C LYS A 258 -6.98 -13.03 6.77
N VAL A 259 -6.74 -12.42 5.61
CA VAL A 259 -7.57 -12.59 4.42
C VAL A 259 -7.07 -13.79 3.60
N LEU A 260 -5.79 -13.81 3.23
CA LEU A 260 -5.24 -14.79 2.28
C LEU A 260 -5.17 -16.21 2.82
N ASN A 261 -4.87 -16.38 4.12
CA ASN A 261 -4.78 -17.68 4.77
C ASN A 261 -6.09 -18.48 4.63
N PRO A 262 -7.22 -18.00 5.15
CA PRO A 262 -8.48 -18.72 5.01
C PRO A 262 -9.04 -18.73 3.59
N LEU A 263 -8.66 -17.78 2.73
CA LEU A 263 -9.14 -17.70 1.36
C LEU A 263 -8.56 -18.81 0.48
N PHE A 264 -7.24 -19.05 0.54
CA PHE A 264 -6.60 -20.13 -0.24
C PHE A 264 -5.27 -20.66 0.30
N LEU A 265 -4.46 -19.86 1.01
CA LEU A 265 -3.10 -20.29 1.37
C LEU A 265 -3.09 -21.47 2.37
N ASP A 266 -4.04 -21.53 3.30
CA ASP A 266 -4.13 -22.66 4.25
C ASP A 266 -4.41 -23.98 3.54
N ASP A 267 -5.28 -23.99 2.53
CA ASP A 267 -5.55 -25.18 1.72
C ASP A 267 -4.29 -25.62 0.96
N LEU A 268 -3.55 -24.69 0.35
CA LEU A 268 -2.32 -25.04 -0.37
C LEU A 268 -1.23 -25.60 0.54
N ARG A 269 -1.07 -25.03 1.74
CA ARG A 269 -0.12 -25.53 2.75
C ARG A 269 -0.53 -26.91 3.25
N ALA A 270 -1.82 -27.12 3.55
CA ALA A 270 -2.34 -28.44 3.92
C ALA A 270 -2.10 -29.48 2.81
N ARG A 271 -2.33 -29.12 1.53
CA ARG A 271 -2.03 -29.99 0.37
C ARG A 271 -0.54 -30.29 0.21
N LEU A 272 0.33 -29.34 0.55
CA LEU A 272 1.78 -29.55 0.54
C LEU A 272 2.19 -30.54 1.64
N ASP A 273 1.59 -30.43 2.82
CA ASP A 273 1.83 -31.35 3.93
C ASP A 273 1.31 -32.76 3.61
N GLU A 274 0.09 -32.87 3.09
CA GLU A 274 -0.51 -34.13 2.61
C GLU A 274 0.33 -34.81 1.52
N ALA A 275 0.95 -34.02 0.64
CA ALA A 275 1.80 -34.55 -0.42
C ALA A 275 3.08 -35.21 0.12
N GLY A 276 3.58 -34.80 1.29
CA GLY A 276 4.85 -35.27 1.84
C GLY A 276 5.98 -35.16 0.82
N ASP A 277 6.64 -36.28 0.53
CA ASP A 277 7.68 -36.42 -0.50
C ASP A 277 7.17 -37.11 -1.78
N ASN A 278 5.85 -37.29 -1.94
CA ASN A 278 5.29 -37.97 -3.12
C ASN A 278 5.49 -37.11 -4.38
N PRO A 279 6.31 -37.55 -5.37
CA PRO A 279 6.67 -36.70 -6.50
C PRO A 279 5.47 -36.31 -7.36
N ARG A 280 4.49 -37.20 -7.52
CA ARG A 280 3.31 -36.94 -8.36
C ARG A 280 2.37 -35.92 -7.72
N MET A 281 2.14 -36.02 -6.40
CA MET A 281 1.31 -35.06 -5.67
C MET A 281 1.95 -33.68 -5.66
N LEU A 282 3.27 -33.60 -5.42
CA LEU A 282 4.04 -32.36 -5.47
C LEU A 282 3.99 -31.70 -6.86
N LEU A 283 4.13 -32.48 -7.94
CA LEU A 283 4.01 -31.96 -9.30
C LEU A 283 2.61 -31.43 -9.60
N ASN A 284 1.56 -32.15 -9.16
CA ASN A 284 0.18 -31.71 -9.33
C ASN A 284 -0.09 -30.41 -8.55
N LEU A 285 0.44 -30.28 -7.33
CA LEU A 285 0.33 -29.06 -6.54
C LEU A 285 1.06 -27.89 -7.23
N ARG A 286 2.27 -28.11 -7.75
CA ARG A 286 2.99 -27.07 -8.53
C ARG A 286 2.19 -26.59 -9.75
N ARG A 287 1.58 -27.53 -10.49
CA ARG A 287 0.71 -27.20 -11.62
C ARG A 287 -0.56 -26.46 -11.22
N ARG A 288 -1.07 -26.70 -10.01
CA ARG A 288 -2.23 -25.98 -9.47
C ARG A 288 -1.84 -24.55 -9.12
N ILE A 289 -0.76 -24.34 -8.36
CA ILE A 289 -0.34 -22.99 -7.94
C ILE A 289 0.07 -22.10 -9.11
N SER A 290 0.66 -22.65 -10.18
CA SER A 290 0.99 -21.88 -11.39
C SER A 290 -0.24 -21.35 -12.13
N ARG A 291 -1.42 -21.88 -11.83
CA ARG A 291 -2.71 -21.51 -12.42
C ARG A 291 -3.58 -20.66 -11.49
N ILE A 292 -3.16 -20.42 -10.26
CA ILE A 292 -3.91 -19.57 -9.32
C ILE A 292 -3.82 -18.11 -9.78
N ARG A 293 -4.96 -17.44 -9.84
CA ARG A 293 -5.08 -16.02 -10.17
C ARG A 293 -5.56 -15.24 -8.96
N VAL A 294 -4.90 -14.14 -8.66
CA VAL A 294 -5.22 -13.26 -7.53
C VAL A 294 -5.59 -11.90 -8.09
N PHE A 295 -6.78 -11.42 -7.75
CA PHE A 295 -7.31 -10.16 -8.26
C PHE A 295 -7.67 -9.21 -7.10
N ASP A 296 -7.04 -8.04 -7.08
CA ASP A 296 -7.33 -6.98 -6.11
C ASP A 296 -7.96 -5.75 -6.77
N PRO A 297 -9.29 -5.61 -6.73
CA PRO A 297 -10.03 -4.50 -7.36
C PRO A 297 -9.96 -3.17 -6.57
N ALA A 298 -9.09 -3.05 -5.57
CA ALA A 298 -8.78 -1.80 -4.89
C ALA A 298 -7.34 -1.87 -4.34
N CYS A 299 -6.39 -2.14 -5.23
CA CYS A 299 -5.09 -2.66 -4.82
C CYS A 299 -4.17 -1.65 -4.13
N GLY A 300 -4.41 -0.35 -4.27
CA GLY A 300 -3.52 0.68 -3.74
C GLY A 300 -2.10 0.45 -4.26
N SER A 301 -1.15 0.30 -3.34
CA SER A 301 0.27 -0.02 -3.60
C SER A 301 0.55 -1.49 -3.91
N GLY A 302 -0.47 -2.34 -4.04
CA GLY A 302 -0.34 -3.73 -4.47
C GLY A 302 0.04 -4.73 -3.36
N ASN A 303 -0.02 -4.34 -2.08
CA ASN A 303 0.48 -5.19 -0.99
C ASN A 303 -0.19 -6.58 -0.90
N PHE A 304 -1.51 -6.69 -1.13
CA PHE A 304 -2.17 -8.00 -1.20
C PHE A 304 -1.59 -8.88 -2.30
N LEU A 305 -1.34 -8.31 -3.48
CA LEU A 305 -0.77 -9.02 -4.63
C LEU A 305 0.68 -9.44 -4.35
N VAL A 306 1.49 -8.55 -3.79
CA VAL A 306 2.89 -8.81 -3.40
C VAL A 306 2.98 -9.95 -2.39
N ILE A 307 2.19 -9.89 -1.32
CA ILE A 307 2.21 -10.93 -0.28
C ILE A 307 1.68 -12.25 -0.83
N ALA A 308 0.58 -12.23 -1.59
CA ALA A 308 0.08 -13.44 -2.24
C ALA A 308 1.14 -14.08 -3.16
N TYR A 309 1.85 -13.28 -3.95
CA TYR A 309 2.93 -13.75 -4.81
C TYR A 309 4.07 -14.39 -4.01
N LYS A 310 4.57 -13.71 -2.97
CA LYS A 310 5.66 -14.22 -2.11
C LYS A 310 5.28 -15.53 -1.43
N GLU A 311 4.07 -15.65 -0.90
CA GLU A 311 3.59 -16.86 -0.24
C GLU A 311 3.44 -18.03 -1.22
N LEU A 312 2.93 -17.78 -2.43
CA LEU A 312 2.86 -18.80 -3.47
C LEU A 312 4.25 -19.25 -3.94
N ARG A 313 5.21 -18.32 -4.09
CA ARG A 313 6.62 -18.62 -4.40
C ARG A 313 7.29 -19.42 -3.29
N ALA A 314 6.96 -19.17 -2.02
CA ALA A 314 7.48 -19.95 -0.90
C ALA A 314 6.99 -21.41 -0.93
N ILE A 315 5.71 -21.62 -1.24
CA ILE A 315 5.14 -22.97 -1.43
C ILE A 315 5.80 -23.67 -2.63
N GLU A 316 5.98 -22.97 -3.76
CA GLU A 316 6.66 -23.51 -4.93
C GLU A 316 8.11 -23.91 -4.65
N ALA A 317 8.85 -23.07 -3.91
CA ALA A 317 10.23 -23.33 -3.55
C ALA A 317 10.37 -24.58 -2.67
N GLU A 318 9.46 -24.77 -1.70
CA GLU A 318 9.45 -25.99 -0.88
C GLU A 318 9.10 -27.23 -1.72
N ILE A 319 8.16 -27.12 -2.67
CA ILE A 319 7.88 -28.20 -3.64
C ILE A 319 9.14 -28.55 -4.44
N ASN A 320 9.83 -27.55 -4.98
CA ASN A 320 11.03 -27.74 -5.79
C ASN A 320 12.15 -28.38 -4.96
N LYS A 321 12.34 -27.95 -3.72
CA LYS A 321 13.30 -28.54 -2.78
C LYS A 321 13.02 -30.02 -2.52
N ARG A 322 11.78 -30.40 -2.18
CA ARG A 322 11.39 -31.81 -1.93
C ARG A 322 11.52 -32.68 -3.18
N ARG A 323 11.43 -32.08 -4.37
CA ARG A 323 11.62 -32.75 -5.65
C ARG A 323 13.08 -32.82 -6.12
N GLY A 324 14.03 -32.21 -5.41
CA GLY A 324 15.43 -32.14 -5.83
C GLY A 324 15.68 -31.20 -7.02
N GLU A 325 14.84 -30.18 -7.19
CA GLU A 325 14.88 -29.19 -8.29
C GLU A 325 15.07 -27.74 -7.79
N PRO A 326 16.01 -27.43 -6.87
CA PRO A 326 16.05 -26.14 -6.14
C PRO A 326 16.23 -24.91 -7.05
N ASP A 327 17.00 -25.02 -8.14
CA ASP A 327 17.30 -23.89 -9.04
C ASP A 327 16.25 -23.68 -10.13
N ARG A 328 15.13 -24.41 -10.08
CA ARG A 328 14.08 -24.34 -11.11
C ARG A 328 13.45 -22.95 -11.13
N LYS A 329 13.29 -22.40 -12.34
CA LYS A 329 12.56 -21.15 -12.57
C LYS A 329 11.09 -21.32 -12.14
N SER A 330 10.51 -20.25 -11.57
CA SER A 330 9.09 -20.18 -11.21
C SER A 330 8.20 -20.49 -12.41
N GLU A 331 7.20 -21.34 -12.19
CA GLU A 331 6.11 -21.59 -13.14
C GLU A 331 4.91 -20.65 -12.87
N ILE A 332 4.99 -19.79 -11.84
CA ILE A 332 3.97 -18.81 -11.47
C ILE A 332 4.25 -17.49 -12.19
N PRO A 333 3.48 -17.11 -13.22
CA PRO A 333 3.67 -15.86 -13.94
C PRO A 333 3.07 -14.69 -13.16
N LEU A 334 3.72 -13.52 -13.21
CA LEU A 334 3.18 -12.30 -12.62
C LEU A 334 1.83 -11.89 -13.26
N THR A 335 1.51 -12.34 -14.48
CA THR A 335 0.21 -12.12 -15.15
C THR A 335 -0.98 -12.71 -14.41
N ASN A 336 -0.74 -13.63 -13.46
CA ASN A 336 -1.77 -14.17 -12.59
C ASN A 336 -2.23 -13.17 -11.51
N PHE A 337 -1.50 -12.07 -11.31
CA PHE A 337 -1.78 -11.06 -10.29
C PHE A 337 -2.33 -9.82 -10.99
N ARG A 338 -3.61 -9.53 -10.76
CA ARG A 338 -4.31 -8.39 -11.36
C ARG A 338 -4.73 -7.40 -10.28
N GLY A 339 -4.71 -6.11 -10.61
CA GLY A 339 -5.17 -5.07 -9.71
C GLY A 339 -5.96 -3.98 -10.43
N ILE A 340 -6.89 -3.34 -9.72
CA ILE A 340 -7.46 -2.05 -10.13
C ILE A 340 -7.16 -1.04 -9.04
N GLU A 341 -6.69 0.13 -9.44
CA GLU A 341 -6.43 1.25 -8.53
C GLU A 341 -6.90 2.55 -9.18
N LEU A 342 -7.59 3.40 -8.42
CA LEU A 342 -8.19 4.62 -8.95
C LEU A 342 -7.14 5.67 -9.37
N ARG A 343 -5.99 5.68 -8.69
CA ARG A 343 -4.95 6.69 -8.87
C ARG A 343 -3.75 6.12 -9.61
N ASP A 344 -3.24 6.89 -10.57
CA ASP A 344 -2.12 6.48 -11.43
C ASP A 344 -0.85 6.13 -10.63
N PHE A 345 -0.51 6.95 -9.64
CA PHE A 345 0.73 6.73 -8.88
C PHE A 345 0.74 5.45 -8.03
N PRO A 346 -0.25 5.17 -7.15
CA PRO A 346 -0.30 3.90 -6.45
C PRO A 346 -0.37 2.69 -7.39
N ALA A 347 -1.04 2.82 -8.55
CA ALA A 347 -1.05 1.77 -9.57
C ALA A 347 0.35 1.46 -10.13
N GLU A 348 1.13 2.49 -10.47
CA GLU A 348 2.53 2.33 -10.93
C GLU A 348 3.43 1.74 -9.83
N ILE A 349 3.21 2.13 -8.57
CA ILE A 349 3.94 1.56 -7.44
C ILE A 349 3.56 0.09 -7.21
N ALA A 350 2.29 -0.29 -7.33
CA ALA A 350 1.86 -1.68 -7.23
C ALA A 350 2.54 -2.57 -8.28
N ARG A 351 2.66 -2.06 -9.50
CA ARG A 351 3.40 -2.71 -10.57
C ARG A 351 4.88 -2.87 -10.21
N LEU A 352 5.53 -1.80 -9.76
CA LEU A 352 6.95 -1.85 -9.36
C LEU A 352 7.18 -2.84 -8.21
N ALA A 353 6.29 -2.85 -7.22
CA ALA A 353 6.37 -3.71 -6.05
C ALA A 353 6.31 -5.21 -6.42
N LEU A 354 5.46 -5.57 -7.39
CA LEU A 354 5.36 -6.95 -7.90
C LEU A 354 6.64 -7.39 -8.62
N ILE A 355 7.21 -6.53 -9.47
CA ILE A 355 8.47 -6.83 -10.18
C ILE A 355 9.62 -6.99 -9.17
N ILE A 356 9.70 -6.11 -8.18
CA ILE A 356 10.69 -6.22 -7.11
C ILE A 356 10.49 -7.51 -6.29
N ALA A 357 9.25 -7.90 -6.01
CA ALA A 357 8.94 -9.14 -5.31
C ALA A 357 9.35 -10.38 -6.11
N GLU A 358 9.14 -10.40 -7.42
CA GLU A 358 9.65 -11.44 -8.33
C GLU A 358 11.17 -11.55 -8.26
N TYR A 359 11.88 -10.43 -8.43
CA TYR A 359 13.33 -10.40 -8.34
C TYR A 359 13.85 -10.90 -7.00
N GLN A 360 13.27 -10.43 -5.88
CA GLN A 360 13.67 -10.87 -4.54
C GLN A 360 13.44 -12.38 -4.34
N CYS A 361 12.33 -12.93 -4.83
CA CYS A 361 12.09 -14.37 -4.79
C CYS A 361 13.09 -15.15 -5.65
N ASP A 362 13.44 -14.63 -6.83
CA ASP A 362 14.44 -15.25 -7.70
C ASP A 362 15.84 -15.22 -7.07
N VAL A 363 16.25 -14.12 -6.45
CA VAL A 363 17.50 -14.06 -5.68
C VAL A 363 17.49 -15.06 -4.54
N LEU A 364 16.37 -15.14 -3.80
CA LEU A 364 16.24 -16.01 -2.63
C LEU A 364 16.27 -17.51 -2.98
N TYR A 365 15.58 -17.91 -4.06
CA TYR A 365 15.37 -19.32 -4.40
C TYR A 365 16.26 -19.84 -5.54
N ARG A 366 16.76 -18.98 -6.44
CA ARG A 366 17.61 -19.35 -7.58
C ARG A 366 19.03 -18.77 -7.51
N GLY A 367 19.26 -17.81 -6.62
CA GLY A 367 20.53 -17.10 -6.48
C GLY A 367 20.68 -15.88 -7.39
N PRO A 368 21.57 -14.93 -7.01
CA PRO A 368 21.63 -13.59 -7.60
C PRO A 368 22.06 -13.56 -9.06
N LYS A 369 22.92 -14.50 -9.49
CA LYS A 369 23.44 -14.52 -10.87
C LYS A 369 22.34 -14.81 -11.90
N LEU A 370 21.44 -15.75 -11.60
CA LEU A 370 20.34 -16.10 -12.49
C LEU A 370 19.27 -15.01 -12.49
N ALA A 371 18.97 -14.44 -11.32
CA ALA A 371 17.99 -13.36 -11.19
C ALA A 371 18.38 -12.12 -12.02
N LEU A 372 19.65 -11.68 -11.94
CA LEU A 372 20.14 -10.51 -12.67
C LEU A 372 20.08 -10.65 -14.19
N ALA A 373 20.33 -11.86 -14.71
CA ALA A 373 20.34 -12.11 -16.15
C ALA A 373 18.94 -11.98 -16.81
N GLU A 374 17.87 -12.12 -16.03
CA GLU A 374 16.49 -12.11 -16.52
C GLU A 374 15.70 -10.85 -16.12
N PHE A 375 16.24 -10.01 -15.23
CA PHE A 375 15.49 -8.88 -14.65
C PHE A 375 15.26 -7.70 -15.61
N LEU A 376 16.27 -7.33 -16.42
CA LEU A 376 16.17 -6.23 -17.37
C LEU A 376 16.18 -6.71 -18.83
N PRO A 377 15.42 -6.04 -19.73
CA PRO A 377 14.57 -4.87 -19.46
C PRO A 377 13.23 -5.23 -18.82
N LEU A 378 12.64 -4.26 -18.10
CA LEU A 378 11.33 -4.45 -17.48
C LEU A 378 10.25 -4.58 -18.57
N LYS A 379 9.48 -5.66 -18.53
CA LYS A 379 8.41 -5.84 -19.51
C LYS A 379 7.30 -4.81 -19.32
N ASN A 380 6.68 -4.38 -20.43
CA ASN A 380 5.56 -3.45 -20.39
C ASN A 380 4.19 -4.12 -20.19
N GLU A 381 4.06 -4.94 -19.15
CA GLU A 381 2.86 -5.75 -18.94
C GLU A 381 1.82 -5.02 -18.09
N ASN A 382 0.54 -5.15 -18.45
CA ASN A 382 -0.57 -4.38 -17.89
C ASN A 382 -1.35 -5.20 -16.84
N TRP A 383 -0.67 -5.56 -15.74
CA TRP A 383 -1.25 -6.28 -14.60
C TRP A 383 -2.07 -5.40 -13.65
N ILE A 384 -1.76 -4.10 -13.59
CA ILE A 384 -2.45 -3.14 -12.73
C ILE A 384 -3.15 -2.11 -13.61
N VAL A 385 -4.47 -2.02 -13.49
CA VAL A 385 -5.31 -1.11 -14.27
C VAL A 385 -5.60 0.14 -13.44
N CYS A 386 -5.22 1.31 -13.97
CA CYS A 386 -5.61 2.57 -13.37
C CYS A 386 -7.06 2.93 -13.77
N GLY A 387 -7.98 2.95 -12.80
CA GLY A 387 -9.37 3.38 -13.01
C GLY A 387 -10.33 3.03 -11.87
N ASN A 388 -11.60 3.39 -12.04
CA ASN A 388 -12.63 3.16 -11.01
C ASN A 388 -13.19 1.73 -11.10
N ALA A 389 -12.83 0.89 -10.12
CA ALA A 389 -13.25 -0.51 -10.06
C ALA A 389 -14.77 -0.72 -10.01
N LEU A 390 -15.56 0.23 -9.49
CA LEU A 390 -17.01 0.11 -9.47
C LEU A 390 -17.65 0.37 -10.84
N ARG A 391 -16.96 1.07 -11.74
CA ARG A 391 -17.41 1.35 -13.12
C ARG A 391 -16.85 0.38 -14.14
N LEU A 392 -15.61 -0.06 -13.95
CA LEU A 392 -14.94 -0.96 -14.88
C LEU A 392 -15.55 -2.35 -14.89
N ASP A 393 -15.56 -3.01 -16.05
CA ASP A 393 -15.91 -4.42 -16.16
C ASP A 393 -14.75 -5.29 -15.63
N TRP A 394 -15.03 -6.10 -14.62
CA TRP A 394 -14.01 -6.97 -14.03
C TRP A 394 -13.73 -8.19 -14.90
N LEU A 395 -14.67 -8.61 -15.75
CA LEU A 395 -14.51 -9.74 -16.64
C LEU A 395 -13.60 -9.40 -17.83
N SER A 396 -13.50 -8.14 -18.25
CA SER A 396 -12.50 -7.75 -19.26
C SER A 396 -11.09 -7.65 -18.66
N ILE A 397 -10.97 -7.25 -17.39
CA ILE A 397 -9.67 -7.05 -16.71
C ILE A 397 -9.08 -8.37 -16.21
N CYS A 398 -9.93 -9.25 -15.69
CA CYS A 398 -9.55 -10.58 -15.21
C CYS A 398 -10.50 -11.62 -15.83
N PRO A 399 -10.30 -12.00 -17.10
CA PRO A 399 -11.28 -12.80 -17.81
C PRO A 399 -11.52 -14.20 -17.23
N PRO A 400 -12.75 -14.71 -17.32
CA PRO A 400 -13.09 -16.06 -16.88
C PRO A 400 -12.37 -17.08 -17.77
N THR A 401 -11.98 -18.21 -17.19
CA THR A 401 -11.35 -19.29 -17.98
C THR A 401 -12.37 -19.97 -18.89
N GLY A 402 -12.00 -20.24 -20.14
CA GLY A 402 -12.72 -21.21 -20.98
C GLY A 402 -13.97 -20.70 -21.72
N THR A 403 -14.22 -19.40 -21.77
CA THR A 403 -15.28 -18.84 -22.62
C THR A 403 -14.71 -17.76 -23.52
N GLY A 404 -14.66 -18.05 -24.82
CA GLY A 404 -14.52 -17.03 -25.87
C GLY A 404 -15.76 -16.15 -25.88
N VAL A 405 -15.83 -15.19 -24.96
CA VAL A 405 -16.86 -14.15 -24.98
C VAL A 405 -16.32 -13.05 -25.87
N LYS A 406 -16.88 -12.93 -27.07
CA LYS A 406 -16.78 -11.70 -27.86
C LYS A 406 -17.47 -10.61 -27.05
N VAL A 407 -16.69 -9.70 -26.47
CA VAL A 407 -17.19 -8.48 -25.84
C VAL A 407 -17.86 -7.65 -26.94
N GLN A 408 -19.21 -7.60 -26.94
CA GLN A 408 -19.94 -6.51 -27.57
C GLN A 408 -19.97 -5.36 -26.56
N ALA A 409 -19.13 -4.36 -26.79
CA ALA A 409 -19.22 -3.10 -26.08
C ALA A 409 -20.38 -2.29 -26.67
N ASP A 410 -21.50 -2.23 -25.94
CA ASP A 410 -22.47 -1.16 -26.10
C ASP A 410 -21.99 0.03 -25.27
N ASP A 411 -21.06 0.82 -25.81
CA ASP A 411 -20.97 2.22 -25.40
C ASP A 411 -20.67 3.10 -26.60
N LEU A 412 -21.61 4.01 -26.83
CA LEU A 412 -21.69 4.94 -27.94
C LEU A 412 -20.97 6.26 -27.62
N PHE A 413 -20.05 6.33 -26.65
CA PHE A 413 -19.19 7.50 -26.49
C PHE A 413 -17.73 7.09 -26.18
N GLY A 414 -16.89 7.26 -27.19
CA GLY A 414 -15.53 6.76 -27.23
C GLY A 414 -14.58 7.44 -26.25
N THR A 415 -13.85 6.60 -25.52
CA THR A 415 -12.38 6.67 -25.51
C THR A 415 -11.89 5.24 -25.73
N PRO A 416 -11.17 4.92 -26.82
CA PRO A 416 -10.73 3.56 -27.03
C PRO A 416 -9.62 3.25 -26.03
N LEU A 417 -9.92 2.40 -25.03
CA LEU A 417 -8.90 1.65 -24.31
C LEU A 417 -8.28 0.65 -25.29
N LYS A 418 -7.42 1.13 -26.21
CA LYS A 418 -6.41 0.27 -26.83
C LYS A 418 -5.34 -0.03 -25.78
N GLN A 419 -5.71 -0.78 -24.76
CA GLN A 419 -4.77 -1.46 -23.89
C GLN A 419 -4.60 -2.85 -24.50
N THR A 420 -3.39 -3.16 -24.98
CA THR A 420 -3.04 -4.50 -25.41
C THR A 420 -3.29 -5.46 -24.24
N GLU A 421 -4.37 -6.23 -24.33
CA GLU A 421 -4.69 -7.33 -23.43
C GLU A 421 -3.53 -8.32 -23.48
N ILE A 422 -2.96 -8.63 -22.31
CA ILE A 422 -1.99 -9.71 -22.18
C ILE A 422 -2.78 -10.91 -21.72
N ASP A 423 -2.92 -11.89 -22.61
CA ASP A 423 -3.52 -13.18 -22.33
C ASP A 423 -2.79 -13.86 -21.16
N PHE A 424 -3.53 -14.62 -20.35
CA PHE A 424 -2.93 -15.40 -19.27
C PHE A 424 -1.98 -16.45 -19.85
N GLU A 425 -0.74 -16.52 -19.36
CA GLU A 425 0.23 -17.54 -19.80
C GLU A 425 -0.24 -18.97 -19.50
N ASN A 426 -1.05 -19.13 -18.44
CA ASN A 426 -1.63 -20.41 -18.04
C ASN A 426 -3.16 -20.38 -18.14
N GLU A 427 -3.73 -21.14 -19.09
CA GLU A 427 -5.18 -21.33 -19.21
C GLU A 427 -5.74 -22.34 -18.19
N GLY A 428 -6.91 -22.01 -17.62
CA GLY A 428 -7.61 -22.82 -16.61
C GLY A 428 -7.00 -22.65 -15.22
N GLY A 429 -7.80 -22.26 -14.22
CA GLY A 429 -7.28 -21.95 -12.89
C GLY A 429 -8.30 -21.37 -11.93
N GLU A 430 -7.95 -21.37 -10.64
CA GLU A 430 -8.77 -20.81 -9.56
C GLU A 430 -8.57 -19.29 -9.48
N THR A 431 -9.65 -18.52 -9.43
CA THR A 431 -9.59 -17.06 -9.19
C THR A 431 -9.96 -16.74 -7.75
N TYR A 432 -9.11 -15.96 -7.10
CA TYR A 432 -9.36 -15.40 -5.78
C TYR A 432 -9.38 -13.88 -5.86
N ILE A 433 -10.45 -13.28 -5.35
CA ILE A 433 -10.56 -11.83 -5.23
C ILE A 433 -10.26 -11.43 -3.80
N CYS A 434 -9.36 -10.49 -3.58
CA CYS A 434 -9.03 -10.03 -2.23
C CYS A 434 -8.67 -8.56 -2.21
N GLY A 435 -8.83 -7.90 -1.06
CA GLY A 435 -8.36 -6.53 -0.90
C GLY A 435 -8.91 -5.84 0.34
N ASN A 436 -8.56 -4.57 0.47
CA ASN A 436 -9.12 -3.66 1.48
C ASN A 436 -9.72 -2.44 0.77
N PRO A 437 -10.94 -2.56 0.19
CA PRO A 437 -11.53 -1.47 -0.55
C PRO A 437 -11.90 -0.28 0.36
N PRO A 438 -12.02 0.93 -0.21
CA PRO A 438 -12.33 2.11 0.57
C PRO A 438 -13.72 2.02 1.21
N TYR A 439 -13.80 2.36 2.49
CA TYR A 439 -15.04 2.41 3.26
C TYR A 439 -15.44 3.86 3.55
N ARG A 440 -16.72 4.17 3.34
CA ARG A 440 -17.27 5.50 3.62
C ARG A 440 -18.75 5.41 3.89
N GLY A 441 -19.16 5.81 5.10
CA GLY A 441 -20.55 5.78 5.53
C GLY A 441 -21.43 6.72 4.68
N SER A 442 -22.72 6.40 4.60
CA SER A 442 -23.66 7.03 3.65
C SER A 442 -23.73 8.56 3.71
N GLN A 443 -23.47 9.17 4.87
CA GLN A 443 -23.54 10.63 5.08
C GLN A 443 -22.30 11.37 4.59
N TRP A 444 -21.18 10.66 4.42
CA TRP A 444 -19.90 11.27 4.11
C TRP A 444 -19.44 11.02 2.67
N GLN A 445 -20.17 10.21 1.90
CA GLN A 445 -19.85 9.90 0.50
C GLN A 445 -19.97 11.13 -0.40
N SER A 446 -19.06 11.27 -1.37
CA SER A 446 -19.19 12.29 -2.43
C SER A 446 -20.30 11.94 -3.43
N ASP A 447 -20.68 12.89 -4.29
CA ASP A 447 -21.67 12.67 -5.33
C ASP A 447 -21.21 11.61 -6.36
N GLU A 448 -19.92 11.56 -6.67
CA GLU A 448 -19.35 10.52 -7.53
C GLU A 448 -19.47 9.14 -6.89
N GLN A 449 -19.14 9.01 -5.61
CA GLN A 449 -19.25 7.76 -4.87
C GLN A 449 -20.71 7.29 -4.76
N LYS A 450 -21.65 8.24 -4.60
CA LYS A 450 -23.10 7.96 -4.68
C LYS A 450 -23.51 7.47 -6.06
N SER A 451 -22.99 8.09 -7.12
CA SER A 451 -23.25 7.67 -8.51
C SER A 451 -22.73 6.26 -8.78
N ASP A 452 -21.56 5.92 -8.26
CA ASP A 452 -20.96 4.58 -8.40
C ASP A 452 -21.85 3.51 -7.75
N LEU A 453 -22.33 3.75 -6.52
CA LEU A 453 -23.27 2.84 -5.86
C LEU A 453 -24.63 2.79 -6.59
N LYS A 454 -25.10 3.92 -7.12
CA LYS A 454 -26.35 3.99 -7.88
C LYS A 454 -26.30 3.04 -9.08
N ALA A 455 -25.23 3.09 -9.86
CA ALA A 455 -25.05 2.25 -11.04
C ALA A 455 -25.11 0.75 -10.72
N ILE A 456 -24.66 0.34 -9.52
CA ILE A 456 -24.66 -1.06 -9.08
C ILE A 456 -26.02 -1.48 -8.51
N PHE A 457 -26.66 -0.61 -7.72
CA PHE A 457 -27.76 -1.01 -6.83
C PHE A 457 -29.15 -0.44 -7.16
N GLU A 458 -29.28 0.59 -8.01
CA GLU A 458 -30.58 1.24 -8.29
C GLU A 458 -31.63 0.25 -8.82
N GLY A 459 -31.22 -0.71 -9.66
CA GLY A 459 -32.08 -1.79 -10.14
C GLY A 459 -32.25 -2.98 -9.18
N ARG A 460 -31.59 -2.96 -8.02
CA ARG A 460 -31.54 -4.10 -7.07
C ARG A 460 -32.30 -3.84 -5.77
N THR A 461 -32.28 -2.60 -5.27
CA THR A 461 -32.94 -2.22 -4.02
C THR A 461 -33.24 -0.72 -3.99
N THR A 462 -34.31 -0.30 -3.34
CA THR A 462 -34.66 1.13 -3.17
C THR A 462 -33.83 1.81 -2.08
N ASN A 463 -33.25 1.04 -1.15
CA ASN A 463 -32.53 1.56 0.02
C ASN A 463 -31.02 1.69 -0.17
N TRP A 464 -30.54 1.63 -1.42
CA TRP A 464 -29.12 1.62 -1.75
C TRP A 464 -28.35 2.84 -1.25
N LYS A 465 -28.99 4.02 -1.15
CA LYS A 465 -28.37 5.26 -0.67
C LYS A 465 -27.81 5.16 0.75
N SER A 466 -28.29 4.18 1.52
CA SER A 466 -27.91 3.94 2.90
C SER A 466 -26.67 3.06 3.08
N LEU A 467 -26.23 2.39 2.00
CA LEU A 467 -25.12 1.45 1.99
C LEU A 467 -23.78 2.15 2.20
N ASP A 468 -22.84 1.45 2.84
CA ASP A 468 -21.43 1.86 2.89
C ASP A 468 -20.83 1.71 1.49
N TYR A 469 -19.85 2.55 1.15
CA TYR A 469 -19.19 2.52 -0.15
C TYR A 469 -18.56 1.15 -0.48
N VAL A 470 -18.00 0.48 0.54
CA VAL A 470 -17.39 -0.86 0.39
C VAL A 470 -18.40 -1.93 -0.07
N ALA A 471 -19.71 -1.71 0.10
CA ALA A 471 -20.75 -2.63 -0.37
C ALA A 471 -20.71 -2.85 -1.89
N GLY A 472 -20.26 -1.86 -2.66
CA GLY A 472 -20.10 -1.96 -4.10
C GLY A 472 -19.16 -3.10 -4.51
N TRP A 473 -18.04 -3.27 -3.80
CA TRP A 473 -17.07 -4.34 -4.07
C TRP A 473 -17.60 -5.73 -3.78
N PHE A 474 -18.38 -5.90 -2.71
CA PHE A 474 -19.04 -7.18 -2.41
C PHE A 474 -20.03 -7.58 -3.51
N MET A 475 -20.84 -6.63 -3.99
CA MET A 475 -21.81 -6.91 -5.05
C MET A 475 -21.11 -7.19 -6.39
N LYS A 476 -20.07 -6.41 -6.75
CA LYS A 476 -19.26 -6.65 -7.95
C LYS A 476 -18.54 -8.01 -7.92
N ALA A 477 -18.02 -8.42 -6.76
CA ALA A 477 -17.41 -9.73 -6.59
C ALA A 477 -18.43 -10.87 -6.73
N ALA A 478 -19.65 -10.70 -6.20
CA ALA A 478 -20.72 -11.66 -6.38
C ALA A 478 -21.21 -11.74 -7.84
N ASP A 479 -21.29 -10.62 -8.55
CA ASP A 479 -21.62 -10.58 -9.99
C ASP A 479 -20.54 -11.30 -10.82
N TYR A 480 -19.26 -11.05 -10.52
CA TYR A 480 -18.14 -11.75 -11.14
C TYR A 480 -18.18 -13.26 -10.84
N GLY A 481 -18.42 -13.63 -9.59
CA GLY A 481 -18.52 -15.01 -9.11
C GLY A 481 -19.70 -15.80 -9.70
N ALA A 482 -20.74 -15.11 -10.18
CA ALA A 482 -21.87 -15.72 -10.89
C ALA A 482 -21.49 -16.21 -12.30
N VAL A 483 -20.45 -15.60 -12.91
CA VAL A 483 -19.97 -15.95 -14.25
C VAL A 483 -18.81 -16.96 -14.19
N THR A 484 -17.90 -16.80 -13.23
CA THR A 484 -16.75 -17.69 -13.06
C THR A 484 -16.59 -18.15 -11.62
N PRO A 485 -16.30 -19.44 -11.34
CA PRO A 485 -16.06 -19.93 -10.00
C PRO A 485 -14.96 -19.12 -9.30
N THR A 486 -15.35 -18.41 -8.24
CA THR A 486 -14.49 -17.44 -7.56
C THR A 486 -14.81 -17.45 -6.07
N ALA A 487 -13.78 -17.30 -5.25
CA ALA A 487 -13.93 -16.93 -3.85
C ALA A 487 -13.39 -15.52 -3.66
N ALA A 488 -14.11 -14.69 -2.91
CA ALA A 488 -13.73 -13.32 -2.65
C ALA A 488 -13.61 -13.06 -1.15
N ALA A 489 -12.67 -12.25 -0.70
CA ALA A 489 -12.63 -11.83 0.69
C ALA A 489 -12.12 -10.39 0.83
N PHE A 490 -12.89 -9.56 1.54
CA PHE A 490 -12.55 -8.16 1.74
C PHE A 490 -12.47 -7.79 3.20
N VAL A 491 -11.55 -6.87 3.50
CA VAL A 491 -11.61 -6.04 4.71
C VAL A 491 -12.71 -5.00 4.50
N ALA A 492 -13.57 -4.79 5.50
CA ALA A 492 -14.66 -3.82 5.42
C ALA A 492 -15.00 -3.25 6.80
N THR A 493 -15.66 -2.09 6.84
CA THR A 493 -16.28 -1.58 8.07
C THR A 493 -17.23 -2.64 8.63
N ASN A 494 -17.17 -2.89 9.94
CA ASN A 494 -18.03 -3.90 10.58
C ASN A 494 -19.53 -3.58 10.45
N THR A 495 -19.86 -2.32 10.11
CA THR A 495 -21.22 -1.85 9.88
C THR A 495 -21.92 -2.60 8.75
N ILE A 496 -21.22 -3.15 7.75
CA ILE A 496 -21.86 -3.94 6.68
C ILE A 496 -22.51 -5.24 7.23
N CYS A 497 -22.07 -5.68 8.41
CA CYS A 497 -22.60 -6.83 9.13
C CYS A 497 -23.44 -6.42 10.36
N GLN A 498 -23.88 -5.16 10.45
CA GLN A 498 -24.65 -4.63 11.57
C GLN A 498 -25.84 -3.76 11.12
N GLY A 499 -26.87 -3.70 11.96
CA GLY A 499 -28.01 -2.79 11.80
C GLY A 499 -28.67 -2.84 10.41
N ARG A 500 -28.99 -1.66 9.86
CA ARG A 500 -29.76 -1.51 8.61
C ARG A 500 -29.03 -2.00 7.35
N GLN A 501 -27.70 -2.04 7.37
CA GLN A 501 -26.89 -2.49 6.23
C GLN A 501 -27.18 -3.96 5.93
N VAL A 502 -27.39 -4.76 6.99
CA VAL A 502 -27.59 -6.21 6.85
C VAL A 502 -28.83 -6.54 6.03
N GLY A 503 -29.95 -5.91 6.36
CA GLY A 503 -31.21 -6.11 5.64
C GLY A 503 -31.21 -5.58 4.20
N THR A 504 -30.23 -4.74 3.83
CA THR A 504 -30.15 -4.12 2.50
C THR A 504 -29.17 -4.85 1.58
N LEU A 505 -27.98 -5.20 2.08
CA LEU A 505 -26.88 -5.76 1.27
C LEU A 505 -26.97 -7.28 1.12
N TRP A 506 -27.01 -8.00 2.24
CA TRP A 506 -26.81 -9.45 2.24
C TRP A 506 -27.90 -10.26 1.54
N PRO A 507 -29.19 -9.88 1.58
CA PRO A 507 -30.20 -10.54 0.75
C PRO A 507 -29.87 -10.50 -0.75
N LEU A 508 -29.25 -9.42 -1.23
CA LEU A 508 -28.83 -9.29 -2.63
C LEU A 508 -27.68 -10.24 -2.94
N ILE A 509 -26.67 -10.30 -2.07
CA ILE A 509 -25.51 -11.20 -2.21
C ILE A 509 -25.99 -12.67 -2.16
N PHE A 510 -26.76 -13.06 -1.15
CA PHE A 510 -27.23 -14.45 -1.00
C PHE A 510 -28.12 -14.90 -2.16
N LYS A 511 -28.89 -13.99 -2.78
CA LYS A 511 -29.70 -14.28 -3.97
C LYS A 511 -28.85 -14.70 -5.18
N THR A 512 -27.57 -14.33 -5.22
CA THR A 512 -26.64 -14.78 -6.28
C THR A 512 -26.06 -16.19 -6.01
N GLY A 513 -26.51 -16.88 -4.95
CA GLY A 513 -25.99 -18.19 -4.55
C GLY A 513 -24.67 -18.13 -3.77
N HIS A 514 -24.18 -16.93 -3.46
CA HIS A 514 -23.01 -16.76 -2.62
C HIS A 514 -23.36 -16.95 -1.15
N GLU A 515 -22.44 -17.51 -0.38
CA GLU A 515 -22.52 -17.67 1.07
C GLU A 515 -21.25 -17.12 1.72
N ILE A 516 -21.30 -16.83 3.03
CA ILE A 516 -20.09 -16.49 3.78
C ILE A 516 -19.30 -17.79 4.04
N SER A 517 -18.09 -17.91 3.48
CA SER A 517 -17.22 -19.08 3.58
C SER A 517 -16.29 -19.03 4.79
N PHE A 518 -15.89 -17.84 5.21
CA PHE A 518 -15.19 -17.59 6.47
C PHE A 518 -15.38 -16.12 6.88
N ALA A 519 -15.12 -15.79 8.14
CA ALA A 519 -15.11 -14.39 8.57
C ALA A 519 -14.21 -14.15 9.79
N HIS A 520 -13.56 -13.00 9.84
CA HIS A 520 -13.08 -12.41 11.09
C HIS A 520 -14.14 -11.43 11.61
N ALA A 521 -14.66 -11.71 12.81
CA ALA A 521 -15.55 -10.82 13.54
C ALA A 521 -14.87 -9.49 13.87
N SER A 522 -15.65 -8.52 14.36
CA SER A 522 -15.19 -7.14 14.60
C SER A 522 -13.87 -7.09 15.39
N PHE A 523 -12.86 -6.41 14.83
CA PHE A 523 -11.61 -6.10 15.52
C PHE A 523 -11.16 -4.67 15.21
N LYS A 524 -10.36 -4.08 16.11
CA LYS A 524 -9.82 -2.73 15.88
C LYS A 524 -8.75 -2.80 14.78
N TRP A 525 -8.94 -1.99 13.75
CA TRP A 525 -7.95 -1.78 12.71
C TRP A 525 -6.96 -0.71 13.16
N THR A 526 -5.86 -1.17 13.76
CA THR A 526 -4.75 -0.29 14.10
C THR A 526 -3.82 -0.19 12.91
N ASN A 527 -3.92 0.92 12.18
CA ASN A 527 -2.89 1.33 11.25
C ASN A 527 -1.93 2.30 11.93
N LEU A 528 -0.65 2.17 11.64
CA LEU A 528 0.48 2.85 12.31
C LEU A 528 0.60 4.35 11.99
N ALA A 529 -0.46 4.96 11.44
CA ALA A 529 -0.50 6.40 11.23
C ALA A 529 -0.65 7.14 12.57
N SER A 530 -0.08 8.35 12.62
CA SER A 530 0.17 9.18 13.81
C SER A 530 -1.04 9.51 14.70
N TYR A 531 -2.25 9.16 14.29
CA TYR A 531 -3.49 9.40 15.02
C TYR A 531 -4.23 8.07 15.25
N ASN A 532 -4.28 7.67 16.53
CA ASN A 532 -4.92 6.45 17.08
C ASN A 532 -6.45 6.31 16.85
N ALA A 533 -7.01 6.89 15.79
CA ALA A 533 -8.40 6.69 15.41
C ALA A 533 -8.57 5.32 14.73
N GLY A 534 -8.66 4.26 15.54
CA GLY A 534 -8.89 2.91 15.04
C GLY A 534 -10.33 2.74 14.54
N VAL A 535 -10.50 2.50 13.25
CA VAL A 535 -11.78 2.03 12.69
C VAL A 535 -11.98 0.57 13.12
N THR A 536 -13.20 0.19 13.48
CA THR A 536 -13.51 -1.24 13.73
C THR A 536 -13.93 -1.88 12.42
N VAL A 537 -13.21 -2.93 12.02
CA VAL A 537 -13.44 -3.63 10.75
C VAL A 537 -13.82 -5.09 10.99
N ALA A 538 -14.31 -5.72 9.94
CA ALA A 538 -14.45 -7.16 9.82
C ALA A 538 -13.76 -7.63 8.53
N ILE A 539 -13.42 -8.92 8.45
CA ILE A 539 -13.01 -9.57 7.19
C ILE A 539 -14.09 -10.57 6.85
N VAL A 540 -14.63 -10.51 5.62
CA VAL A 540 -15.69 -11.41 5.20
C VAL A 540 -15.33 -12.07 3.88
N GLY A 541 -15.23 -13.39 3.90
CA GLY A 541 -15.06 -14.22 2.72
C GLY A 541 -16.41 -14.69 2.19
N ILE A 542 -16.68 -14.49 0.90
CA ILE A 542 -17.86 -14.98 0.20
C ILE A 542 -17.48 -15.95 -0.92
N SER A 543 -18.30 -16.96 -1.15
CA SER A 543 -18.14 -17.90 -2.25
C SER A 543 -19.47 -18.57 -2.61
N ASN A 544 -19.68 -18.87 -3.88
CA ASN A 544 -20.78 -19.74 -4.35
C ASN A 544 -20.47 -21.24 -4.22
N ARG A 545 -19.31 -21.59 -3.67
CA ARG A 545 -18.86 -22.97 -3.40
C ARG A 545 -18.34 -23.10 -1.98
N ALA A 546 -18.98 -22.42 -1.03
CA ALA A 546 -18.60 -22.51 0.37
C ALA A 546 -18.69 -23.96 0.87
N GLY A 547 -17.66 -24.42 1.57
CA GLY A 547 -17.65 -25.74 2.20
C GLY A 547 -18.66 -25.85 3.33
N LYS A 548 -18.99 -27.09 3.71
CA LYS A 548 -19.91 -27.37 4.84
C LYS A 548 -19.36 -26.82 6.16
N LEU A 549 -18.05 -26.94 6.40
CA LEU A 549 -17.39 -26.37 7.58
C LEU A 549 -16.77 -25.02 7.21
N ARG A 550 -17.12 -24.00 7.97
CA ARG A 550 -16.72 -22.60 7.77
C ARG A 550 -16.03 -22.10 9.03
N ARG A 551 -15.02 -21.23 8.85
CA ARG A 551 -14.20 -20.73 9.95
C ARG A 551 -14.62 -19.32 10.36
N LEU A 552 -15.04 -19.16 11.62
CA LEU A 552 -15.32 -17.87 12.24
C LEU A 552 -14.22 -17.55 13.24
N TYR A 553 -13.49 -16.47 12.99
CA TYR A 553 -12.40 -15.97 13.81
C TYR A 553 -12.92 -14.84 14.70
N SER A 554 -12.72 -14.93 16.00
CA SER A 554 -13.07 -13.89 16.98
C SER A 554 -11.83 -13.40 17.72
N PRO A 555 -11.71 -12.11 18.04
CA PRO A 555 -10.57 -11.61 18.82
C PRO A 555 -10.55 -12.24 20.22
N ALA A 556 -9.37 -12.63 20.69
CA ALA A 556 -9.11 -13.06 22.06
C ALA A 556 -8.45 -11.92 22.88
N ASP A 557 -8.60 -11.96 24.20
CA ASP A 557 -8.05 -10.93 25.12
C ASP A 557 -6.52 -10.82 25.06
N ASN A 558 -5.83 -11.89 24.65
CA ASN A 558 -4.38 -11.94 24.52
C ASN A 558 -3.86 -11.51 23.12
N GLY A 559 -4.72 -10.93 22.26
CA GLY A 559 -4.37 -10.51 20.91
C GLY A 559 -4.31 -11.63 19.87
N THR A 560 -4.60 -12.88 20.25
CA THR A 560 -4.77 -13.99 19.30
C THR A 560 -6.20 -14.06 18.75
N SER A 561 -6.49 -15.00 17.84
CA SER A 561 -7.85 -15.24 17.34
C SER A 561 -8.36 -16.60 17.80
N ILE A 562 -9.58 -16.62 18.34
CA ILE A 562 -10.34 -17.85 18.61
C ILE A 562 -11.00 -18.28 17.30
N VAL A 563 -10.73 -19.49 16.85
CA VAL A 563 -11.33 -20.07 15.63
C VAL A 563 -12.45 -21.02 16.01
N ARG A 564 -13.62 -20.86 15.39
CA ARG A 564 -14.74 -21.80 15.49
C ARG A 564 -15.06 -22.36 14.11
N GLU A 565 -15.19 -23.68 14.01
CA GLU A 565 -15.72 -24.35 12.83
C GLU A 565 -17.23 -24.52 12.98
N ILE A 566 -17.98 -23.99 12.04
CA ILE A 566 -19.45 -23.97 12.08
C ILE A 566 -20.05 -24.25 10.71
N GLU A 567 -21.30 -24.73 10.70
CA GLU A 567 -21.98 -25.09 9.43
C GLU A 567 -22.44 -23.87 8.63
N ASN A 568 -22.84 -22.78 9.29
CA ASN A 568 -23.23 -21.53 8.64
C ASN A 568 -22.78 -20.31 9.44
N ILE A 569 -22.21 -19.33 8.73
CA ILE A 569 -21.98 -17.97 9.22
C ILE A 569 -23.05 -17.09 8.57
N ASN A 570 -23.90 -16.44 9.37
CA ASN A 570 -24.90 -15.52 8.84
C ASN A 570 -24.34 -14.11 8.60
N ALA A 571 -25.16 -13.23 8.03
CA ALA A 571 -24.81 -11.84 7.71
C ALA A 571 -24.39 -10.95 8.91
N TYR A 572 -24.63 -11.40 10.14
CA TYR A 572 -24.20 -10.73 11.37
C TYR A 572 -22.88 -11.29 11.92
N LEU A 573 -22.22 -12.17 11.17
CA LEU A 573 -20.99 -12.89 11.53
C LEU A 573 -21.15 -13.76 12.80
N VAL A 574 -22.33 -14.36 12.96
CA VAL A 574 -22.61 -15.31 14.05
C VAL A 574 -23.04 -16.67 13.52
N PRO A 575 -22.86 -17.75 14.32
CA PRO A 575 -23.41 -19.07 13.99
C PRO A 575 -24.93 -19.05 14.00
N GLY A 576 -25.54 -19.56 12.94
CA GLY A 576 -27.00 -19.70 12.86
C GLY A 576 -27.53 -19.53 11.44
N PRO A 577 -28.85 -19.65 11.23
CA PRO A 577 -29.47 -19.49 9.92
C PRO A 577 -29.36 -18.06 9.37
N ASN A 578 -29.52 -17.92 8.05
CA ASN A 578 -29.56 -16.63 7.34
C ASN A 578 -30.90 -15.91 7.55
N ILE A 579 -31.13 -15.45 8.77
CA ILE A 579 -32.28 -14.61 9.15
C ILE A 579 -31.84 -13.16 9.09
N THR A 580 -32.59 -12.30 8.40
CA THR A 580 -32.37 -10.84 8.39
C THR A 580 -33.46 -10.13 9.18
N VAL A 581 -33.05 -9.14 9.98
CA VAL A 581 -33.98 -8.29 10.74
C VAL A 581 -34.17 -6.98 9.97
N GLY A 582 -35.35 -6.82 9.39
CA GLY A 582 -35.73 -5.62 8.63
C GLY A 582 -36.17 -4.46 9.53
N PRO A 583 -36.05 -3.20 9.05
CA PRO A 583 -36.54 -2.04 9.80
C PRO A 583 -38.06 -2.09 9.95
N ARG A 584 -38.56 -1.68 11.13
CA ARG A 584 -39.99 -1.49 11.40
C ARG A 584 -40.21 -0.16 12.11
N SER A 585 -41.27 0.54 11.73
CA SER A 585 -41.71 1.76 12.41
C SER A 585 -42.53 1.48 13.66
N LYS A 586 -42.98 0.23 13.87
CA LYS A 586 -43.78 -0.19 15.03
C LYS A 586 -43.25 -1.49 15.64
N PRO A 587 -43.27 -1.62 16.99
CA PRO A 587 -42.90 -2.85 17.68
C PRO A 587 -43.69 -4.08 17.19
N LEU A 588 -43.06 -5.25 17.26
CA LEU A 588 -43.70 -6.54 17.02
C LEU A 588 -44.48 -7.04 18.24
N SER A 589 -43.98 -6.70 19.43
CA SER A 589 -44.56 -7.04 20.73
C SER A 589 -45.48 -5.93 21.23
N SER A 590 -46.16 -6.18 22.34
CA SER A 590 -47.01 -5.23 23.04
C SER A 590 -46.24 -4.12 23.80
N LEU A 591 -45.06 -3.73 23.30
CA LEU A 591 -44.26 -2.66 23.88
C LEU A 591 -44.72 -1.29 23.36
N PRO A 592 -44.60 -0.21 24.17
CA PRO A 592 -44.87 1.15 23.72
C PRO A 592 -44.01 1.57 22.53
N GLU A 593 -44.52 2.48 21.70
CA GLU A 593 -43.73 3.09 20.62
C GLU A 593 -42.57 3.92 21.20
N MET A 594 -41.40 3.79 20.60
CA MET A 594 -40.21 4.56 20.95
C MET A 594 -40.08 5.74 19.98
N SER A 595 -39.99 6.96 20.52
CA SER A 595 -39.73 8.16 19.73
C SER A 595 -38.25 8.47 19.67
N PHE A 596 -37.79 9.00 18.54
CA PHE A 596 -36.44 9.54 18.41
C PHE A 596 -36.31 10.82 19.25
N GLY A 597 -35.14 11.04 19.86
CA GLY A 597 -34.87 12.24 20.64
C GLY A 597 -34.88 13.52 19.78
N ASN A 598 -34.94 14.67 20.45
CA ASN A 598 -34.87 15.96 19.76
C ASN A 598 -33.45 16.14 19.17
N MET A 599 -33.34 16.37 17.86
CA MET A 599 -32.08 16.63 17.16
C MET A 599 -32.03 18.10 16.74
N PRO A 600 -31.27 18.97 17.44
CA PRO A 600 -31.40 20.42 17.30
C PRO A 600 -30.90 20.97 15.95
N ASN A 601 -29.94 20.29 15.29
CA ASN A 601 -29.36 20.73 14.00
C ASN A 601 -28.93 22.22 13.99
N ASP A 602 -28.45 22.69 15.13
CA ASP A 602 -28.27 24.09 15.47
C ASP A 602 -26.80 24.52 15.46
N GLY A 603 -25.88 23.66 14.99
CA GLY A 603 -24.44 23.94 15.05
C GLY A 603 -23.85 24.00 16.47
N GLY A 604 -24.60 23.56 17.48
CA GLY A 604 -24.23 23.63 18.90
C GLY A 604 -24.62 24.93 19.59
N TYR A 605 -25.32 25.86 18.94
CA TYR A 605 -25.66 27.18 19.50
C TYR A 605 -26.75 27.16 20.59
N LEU A 606 -27.51 26.07 20.73
CA LEU A 606 -28.53 25.87 21.77
C LEU A 606 -28.08 24.83 22.81
N LEU A 607 -26.80 24.43 22.78
CA LEU A 607 -26.18 23.56 23.77
C LEU A 607 -25.27 24.40 24.64
N LEU A 608 -25.73 24.72 25.85
CA LEU A 608 -25.03 25.59 26.79
C LEU A 608 -24.44 24.74 27.91
N ASP A 609 -23.20 25.02 28.28
CA ASP A 609 -22.68 24.56 29.56
C ASP A 609 -23.31 25.34 30.74
N PRO A 610 -23.16 24.88 31.99
CA PRO A 610 -23.77 25.53 33.14
C PRO A 610 -23.31 26.97 33.41
N ASP A 611 -22.11 27.37 32.98
CA ASP A 611 -21.60 28.73 33.09
C ASP A 611 -22.18 29.61 31.98
N GLU A 612 -22.19 29.11 30.74
CA GLU A 612 -22.80 29.78 29.59
C GLU A 612 -24.30 30.03 29.80
N ALA A 613 -25.01 29.06 30.37
CA ALA A 613 -26.42 29.21 30.75
C ALA A 613 -26.63 30.33 31.79
N ARG A 614 -25.75 30.44 32.78
CA ARG A 614 -25.82 31.51 33.79
C ARG A 614 -25.54 32.88 33.19
N VAL A 615 -24.57 32.98 32.28
CA VAL A 615 -24.27 34.21 31.54
C VAL A 615 -25.45 34.60 30.64
N ALA A 616 -26.07 33.64 29.96
CA ALA A 616 -27.23 33.89 29.11
C ALA A 616 -28.41 34.51 29.89
N VAL A 617 -28.69 34.03 31.10
CA VAL A 617 -29.74 34.61 31.96
C VAL A 617 -29.33 35.99 32.47
N ARG A 618 -28.09 36.14 32.97
CA ARG A 618 -27.64 37.35 33.68
C ARG A 618 -27.38 38.52 32.73
N ASP A 619 -26.69 38.26 31.62
CA ASP A 619 -26.11 39.29 30.76
C ASP A 619 -26.88 39.48 29.45
N HIS A 620 -27.74 38.52 29.10
CA HIS A 620 -28.49 38.51 27.84
C HIS A 620 -30.01 38.33 28.04
N ASP A 621 -30.51 38.40 29.29
CA ASP A 621 -31.92 38.32 29.65
C ASP A 621 -32.68 37.10 29.08
N VAL A 622 -31.98 35.98 28.84
CA VAL A 622 -32.63 34.74 28.37
C VAL A 622 -33.53 34.21 29.49
N PRO A 623 -34.85 34.02 29.27
CA PRO A 623 -35.72 33.55 30.33
C PRO A 623 -35.37 32.13 30.79
N GLN A 624 -35.31 31.94 32.11
CA GLN A 624 -34.86 30.67 32.72
C GLN A 624 -35.70 29.47 32.29
N GLU A 625 -36.99 29.66 31.97
CA GLU A 625 -37.88 28.60 31.48
C GLU A 625 -37.45 27.97 30.13
N TYR A 626 -36.58 28.63 29.37
CA TYR A 626 -36.04 28.12 28.11
C TYR A 626 -34.68 27.42 28.25
N ILE A 627 -34.10 27.40 29.45
CA ILE A 627 -32.82 26.72 29.74
C ILE A 627 -33.13 25.42 30.48
N ARG A 628 -32.63 24.30 29.97
CA ARG A 628 -32.97 22.96 30.45
C ARG A 628 -31.81 22.24 31.13
#